data_AF-A0A4Y2Q3S4-F1
#
_entry.id   AF-A0A4Y2Q3S4-F1
#
_cell.length_a   1.000
_cell.length_b   1.000
_cell.length_c   1.000
_cell.angle_alpha   90.00
_cell.angle_beta   90.00
_cell.angle_gamma   90.00
#
_symmetry.space_group_name_H-M   'P 1'
#
loop_
_entity.id
_entity.type
_entity.pdbx_description
1 polymer ?
#
loop_
_entity_poly.entity_id
_entity_poly.type
_entity_poly.pdbx_seq_one_letter_code
_entity_poly.pdbx_strand_id
1 'polypeptide(L)'
;MQSTLVRVGHLGRNCDYEGIHFDHESYEQPSPPSTIHPELFSLENRITHGGQVPSNRTPIEVYADGSKINDQTGSAFCVIANEAITKTWKAKLSPANTVFQAEILALKAAIE
;
A
#
# COMPACT_ATOMS: atom_id res chain seq x y z
N MET A 1 -3.40 2.88 39.36
CA MET A 1 -3.62 3.40 37.99
C MET A 1 -4.56 2.44 37.28
N GLN A 2 -5.66 2.94 36.73
CA GLN A 2 -6.64 2.16 35.98
C GLN A 2 -6.34 2.33 34.50
N SER A 3 -6.25 1.25 33.72
CA SER A 3 -6.10 1.31 32.27
C SER A 3 -7.43 0.96 31.60
N THR A 4 -7.74 1.69 30.53
CA THR A 4 -8.90 1.42 29.68
C THR A 4 -8.39 0.89 28.34
N LEU A 5 -8.82 -0.30 27.95
CA LEU A 5 -8.54 -0.87 26.64
C LEU A 5 -9.65 -0.48 25.67
N VAL A 6 -9.30 0.22 24.59
CA VAL A 6 -10.22 0.54 23.48
C VAL A 6 -9.83 -0.32 22.27
N ARG A 7 -10.80 -1.02 21.68
CA ARG A 7 -10.62 -1.83 20.47
C ARG A 7 -11.52 -1.28 19.37
N VAL A 8 -10.96 -1.03 18.19
CA VAL A 8 -11.70 -0.62 16.99
C VAL A 8 -11.99 -1.87 16.16
N GLY A 9 -13.23 -2.07 15.74
CA GLY A 9 -13.67 -3.20 14.91
C GLY A 9 -14.42 -2.72 13.68
N HIS A 10 -14.28 -3.44 12.56
CA HIS A 10 -15.05 -3.18 11.35
C HIS A 10 -16.40 -3.91 11.44
N LEU A 11 -17.48 -3.26 11.02
CA LEU A 11 -18.80 -3.87 11.02
C LEU A 11 -18.91 -4.82 9.84
N GLY A 12 -19.29 -6.08 10.08
CA GLY A 12 -19.29 -7.13 9.04
C GLY A 12 -20.42 -7.02 8.01
N ARG A 13 -21.16 -5.92 8.01
CA ARG A 13 -22.34 -5.68 7.17
C ARG A 13 -22.59 -4.18 7.04
N ASN A 14 -23.19 -3.78 5.92
CA ASN A 14 -23.65 -2.41 5.74
C ASN A 14 -24.84 -2.13 6.67
N CYS A 15 -24.87 -0.94 7.27
CA CYS A 15 -25.99 -0.47 8.10
C CYS A 15 -26.19 1.04 7.93
N ASP A 16 -27.45 1.47 7.97
CA ASP A 16 -27.82 2.87 8.14
C ASP A 16 -27.91 3.20 9.63
N TYR A 17 -27.44 4.38 10.03
CA TYR A 17 -27.30 4.78 11.43
C TYR A 17 -28.67 5.12 12.05
N GLU A 18 -29.47 4.10 12.31
CA GLU A 18 -30.86 4.20 12.80
C GLU A 18 -31.00 3.86 14.31
N GLY A 19 -29.91 3.97 15.09
CA GLY A 19 -29.96 3.66 16.53
C GLY A 19 -29.97 2.17 16.86
N ILE A 20 -29.46 1.34 15.95
CA ILE A 20 -29.33 -0.11 16.14
C ILE A 20 -28.19 -0.39 17.13
N HIS A 21 -28.47 -1.17 18.18
CA HIS A 21 -27.46 -1.63 19.13
C HIS A 21 -26.68 -2.79 18.51
N PHE A 22 -25.35 -2.69 18.43
CA PHE A 22 -24.49 -3.72 17.83
C PHE A 22 -23.92 -4.67 18.89
N ASP A 23 -24.13 -5.95 18.65
CA ASP A 23 -23.56 -7.08 19.37
C ASP A 23 -22.09 -7.28 18.98
N HIS A 24 -21.31 -7.98 19.82
CA HIS A 24 -19.92 -8.34 19.46
C HIS A 24 -19.84 -9.17 18.15
N GLU A 25 -20.85 -10.00 17.88
CA GLU A 25 -20.92 -10.84 16.67
C GLU A 25 -21.24 -10.04 15.39
N SER A 26 -21.68 -8.79 15.51
CA SER A 26 -21.94 -7.93 14.36
C SER A 26 -20.64 -7.42 13.69
N TYR A 27 -19.51 -7.51 14.40
CA TYR A 27 -18.21 -7.06 13.90
C TYR A 27 -17.45 -8.21 13.23
N GLU A 28 -16.66 -7.86 12.22
CA GLU A 28 -15.76 -8.82 11.59
C GLU A 28 -14.77 -9.38 12.62
N GLN A 29 -14.60 -10.70 12.57
CA GLN A 29 -13.58 -11.35 13.37
C GLN A 29 -12.20 -10.89 12.86
N PRO A 30 -11.31 -10.41 13.73
CA PRO A 30 -9.96 -10.04 13.33
C PRO A 30 -9.33 -11.22 12.61
N SER A 31 -8.75 -10.96 11.45
CA SER A 31 -7.87 -11.95 10.83
C SER A 31 -6.82 -12.37 11.86
N PRO A 32 -6.54 -13.68 12.01
CA PRO A 32 -5.49 -14.13 12.91
C PRO A 32 -4.22 -13.31 12.65
N PRO A 33 -3.52 -12.84 13.69
CA PRO A 33 -2.25 -12.16 13.51
C PRO A 33 -1.36 -13.03 12.63
N SER A 34 -0.76 -12.42 11.59
CA SER A 34 0.22 -13.13 10.79
C SER A 34 1.32 -13.63 11.72
N THR A 35 1.44 -14.95 11.82
CA THR A 35 2.46 -15.62 12.64
C THR A 35 3.80 -15.67 11.92
N ILE A 36 3.84 -15.21 10.67
CA ILE A 36 5.05 -15.16 9.87
C ILE A 36 5.85 -13.94 10.32
N HIS A 37 6.98 -14.21 10.97
CA HIS A 37 7.98 -13.21 11.29
C HIS A 37 8.38 -12.43 10.00
N PRO A 38 8.55 -11.10 10.03
CA PRO A 38 8.82 -10.30 8.82
C PRO A 38 10.00 -10.80 7.99
N GLU A 39 11.02 -11.37 8.64
CA GLU A 39 12.20 -11.95 7.96
C GLU A 39 11.90 -13.28 7.23
N LEU A 40 10.82 -13.96 7.60
CA LEU A 40 10.30 -15.16 6.93
C LEU A 40 9.24 -14.83 5.87
N PHE A 41 8.95 -13.55 5.66
CA PHE A 41 8.06 -13.08 4.62
C PHE A 41 8.75 -13.21 3.24
N SER A 42 8.79 -14.43 2.71
CA SER A 42 9.28 -14.68 1.34
C SER A 42 8.30 -14.05 0.34
N LEU A 43 8.72 -12.92 -0.22
CA LEU A 43 7.98 -12.19 -1.23
C LEU A 43 7.87 -12.98 -2.56
N GLU A 44 8.86 -13.83 -2.84
CA GLU A 44 9.00 -14.59 -4.09
C GLU A 44 7.79 -15.48 -4.40
N ASN A 45 7.21 -16.12 -3.38
CA ASN A 45 6.06 -17.02 -3.57
C ASN A 45 4.71 -16.30 -3.69
N ARG A 46 4.69 -14.97 -3.55
CA ARG A 46 3.47 -14.14 -3.59
C ARG A 46 3.47 -13.11 -4.71
N ILE A 47 4.60 -12.90 -5.37
CA ILE A 47 4.68 -12.14 -6.62
C ILE A 47 4.47 -13.12 -7.77
N THR A 48 3.33 -13.02 -8.46
CA THR A 48 3.16 -13.73 -9.73
C THR A 48 3.92 -12.97 -10.80
N HIS A 49 5.05 -13.51 -11.24
CA HIS A 49 5.65 -13.10 -12.51
C HIS A 49 4.71 -13.61 -13.61
N GLY A 50 3.73 -12.80 -14.00
CA GLY A 50 2.87 -13.11 -15.15
C GLY A 50 3.77 -13.53 -16.30
N GLY A 51 3.53 -14.73 -16.86
CA GLY A 51 4.46 -15.39 -17.77
C GLY A 51 5.06 -14.41 -18.76
N GLN A 52 6.38 -14.24 -18.70
CA GLN A 52 7.09 -13.28 -19.54
C GLN A 52 6.86 -13.67 -21.00
N VAL A 53 5.97 -12.94 -21.67
CA VAL A 53 5.83 -13.05 -23.12
C VAL A 53 7.17 -12.59 -23.69
N PRO A 54 7.82 -13.37 -24.58
CA PRO A 54 9.04 -12.94 -25.24
C PRO A 54 8.75 -11.61 -25.96
N SER A 55 9.29 -10.53 -25.42
CA SER A 55 9.08 -9.19 -25.94
C SER A 55 10.41 -8.73 -26.52
N ASN A 56 10.44 -8.40 -27.81
CA ASN A 56 11.59 -7.77 -28.48
C ASN A 56 11.81 -6.32 -28.02
N ARG A 57 11.13 -5.88 -26.96
CA ARG A 57 11.28 -4.53 -26.41
C ARG A 57 12.44 -4.53 -25.45
N THR A 58 13.23 -3.46 -25.50
CA THR A 58 14.21 -3.14 -24.48
C THR A 58 13.54 -3.25 -23.10
N PRO A 59 14.18 -3.91 -22.11
CA PRO A 59 13.72 -3.88 -20.73
C PRO A 59 13.52 -2.43 -20.28
N ILE A 60 12.33 -2.14 -19.79
CA ILE A 60 12.00 -0.86 -19.16
C ILE A 60 11.85 -1.14 -17.67
N GLU A 61 12.65 -0.46 -16.87
CA GLU A 61 12.62 -0.58 -15.42
C GLU A 61 11.96 0.66 -14.84
N VAL A 62 10.99 0.45 -13.95
CA VAL A 62 10.29 1.53 -13.25
C VAL A 62 10.66 1.44 -11.78
N TYR A 63 11.21 2.52 -11.25
CA TYR A 63 11.50 2.68 -9.83
C TYR A 63 10.51 3.69 -9.26
N ALA A 64 9.80 3.29 -8.21
CA ALA A 64 8.84 4.13 -7.50
C ALA A 64 9.25 4.24 -6.04
N ASP A 65 9.05 5.42 -5.46
CA ASP A 65 9.34 5.70 -4.06
C ASP A 65 8.28 6.59 -3.44
N GLY A 66 7.95 6.29 -2.20
CA GLY A 66 7.13 7.13 -1.33
C GLY A 66 7.95 7.55 -0.13
N SER A 67 8.04 8.85 0.12
CA SER A 67 8.84 9.39 1.22
C SER A 67 7.97 10.15 2.21
N LYS A 68 8.38 10.14 3.48
CA LYS A 68 7.82 11.00 4.51
C LYS A 68 8.93 11.53 5.40
N ILE A 69 8.99 12.85 5.55
CA ILE A 69 9.89 13.53 6.47
C ILE A 69 9.12 14.59 7.24
N ASN A 70 9.03 14.42 8.56
CA ASN A 70 8.19 15.24 9.44
C ASN A 70 6.76 15.36 8.84
N ASP A 71 6.29 16.59 8.66
CA ASP A 71 4.98 16.93 8.09
C ASP A 71 4.99 17.05 6.56
N GLN A 72 5.95 16.42 5.88
CA GLN A 72 6.01 16.41 4.42
C GLN A 72 5.97 14.98 3.90
N THR A 73 5.12 14.76 2.91
CA THR A 73 4.98 13.48 2.22
C THR A 73 5.25 13.71 0.74
N GLY A 74 6.06 12.86 0.13
CA GLY A 74 6.43 12.94 -1.28
C GLY A 74 6.22 11.61 -1.98
N SER A 75 5.95 11.66 -3.27
CA SER A 75 5.81 10.50 -4.15
C SER A 75 6.61 10.77 -5.42
N ALA A 76 7.34 9.77 -5.91
CA ALA A 76 8.14 9.93 -7.12
C ALA A 76 8.29 8.59 -7.86
N PHE A 77 8.49 8.66 -9.18
CA PHE A 77 9.00 7.54 -9.94
C PHE A 77 10.02 7.99 -10.99
N CYS A 78 10.87 7.08 -11.41
CA CYS A 78 11.67 7.21 -12.62
C CYS A 78 11.58 5.95 -13.48
N VAL A 79 11.79 6.12 -14.78
CA VAL A 79 11.84 5.04 -15.75
C VAL A 79 13.23 5.01 -16.34
N ILE A 80 13.87 3.86 -16.27
CA ILE A 80 15.18 3.60 -16.88
C ILE A 80 14.97 2.68 -18.09
N ALA A 81 15.53 3.09 -19.23
CA ALA A 81 15.58 2.28 -20.44
C ALA A 81 16.93 2.51 -21.13
N ASN A 82 17.58 1.44 -21.59
CA ASN A 82 18.94 1.48 -22.12
C ASN A 82 19.92 2.21 -21.15
N GLU A 83 19.87 1.88 -19.86
CA GLU A 83 20.75 2.45 -18.82
C GLU A 83 20.60 3.98 -18.60
N ALA A 84 19.62 4.62 -19.23
CA ALA A 84 19.36 6.05 -19.10
C ALA A 84 17.97 6.31 -18.52
N ILE A 85 17.86 7.36 -17.70
CA ILE A 85 16.57 7.85 -17.19
C ILE A 85 15.81 8.49 -18.36
N THR A 86 14.62 7.97 -18.67
CA THR A 86 13.79 8.41 -19.79
C THR A 86 12.55 9.18 -19.37
N LYS A 87 11.98 8.85 -18.19
CA LYS A 87 10.82 9.56 -17.60
C LYS A 87 11.08 9.74 -16.11
N THR A 88 10.65 10.88 -15.59
CA THR A 88 10.60 11.13 -14.13
C THR A 88 9.30 11.83 -13.80
N TRP A 89 8.85 11.60 -12.57
CA TRP A 89 7.70 12.30 -12.01
C TRP A 89 7.88 12.41 -10.51
N LYS A 90 7.40 13.51 -9.95
CA LYS A 90 7.39 13.74 -8.50
C LYS A 90 6.20 14.59 -8.12
N ALA A 91 5.62 14.30 -6.97
CA ALA A 91 4.55 15.08 -6.37
C ALA A 91 4.77 15.25 -4.87
N LYS A 92 4.45 16.46 -4.39
CA LYS A 92 4.28 16.72 -2.96
C LYS A 92 2.84 16.41 -2.58
N LEU A 93 2.66 15.60 -1.55
CA LEU A 93 1.36 15.17 -1.05
C LEU A 93 0.99 15.91 0.22
N SER A 94 -0.25 15.71 0.67
CA SER A 94 -0.68 16.24 1.95
C SER A 94 0.19 15.65 3.07
N PRO A 95 0.52 16.43 4.12
CA PRO A 95 1.13 15.91 5.34
C PRO A 95 0.37 14.72 5.93
N ALA A 96 -0.95 14.64 5.71
CA ALA A 96 -1.80 13.57 6.19
C ALA A 96 -1.60 12.23 5.43
N ASN A 97 -0.98 12.26 4.24
CA ASN A 97 -0.75 11.04 3.49
C ASN A 97 0.33 10.16 4.13
N THR A 98 0.15 8.85 4.03
CA THR A 98 1.14 7.86 4.48
C THR A 98 2.16 7.58 3.38
N VAL A 99 3.32 7.00 3.74
CA VAL A 99 4.30 6.50 2.77
C VAL A 99 3.67 5.51 1.81
N PHE A 100 2.86 4.57 2.32
CA PHE A 100 2.17 3.59 1.48
C PHE A 100 1.24 4.24 0.42
N GLN A 101 0.49 5.28 0.81
CA GLN A 101 -0.33 6.02 -0.16
C GLN A 101 0.53 6.72 -1.22
N ALA A 102 1.70 7.23 -0.82
CA ALA A 102 2.65 7.86 -1.73
C ALA A 102 3.28 6.85 -2.70
N GLU A 103 3.65 5.65 -2.24
CA GLU A 103 4.16 4.57 -3.09
C GLU A 103 3.13 4.12 -4.12
N ILE A 104 1.88 3.89 -3.68
CA ILE A 104 0.79 3.50 -4.58
C ILE A 104 0.51 4.58 -5.63
N LEU A 105 0.62 5.86 -5.27
CA LEU A 105 0.47 6.95 -6.23
C LEU A 105 1.58 6.97 -7.27
N ALA A 106 2.84 6.73 -6.86
CA ALA A 106 3.97 6.67 -7.79
C ALA A 106 3.79 5.53 -8.81
N LEU A 107 3.33 4.36 -8.36
CA LEU A 107 3.02 3.24 -9.23
C LEU A 107 1.87 3.54 -10.20
N LYS A 108 0.79 4.17 -9.72
CA LYS A 108 -0.33 4.61 -10.58
C LYS A 108 0.15 5.60 -11.65
N ALA A 109 0.90 6.62 -11.27
CA ALA A 109 1.42 7.63 -12.18
C ALA A 109 2.43 7.08 -13.19
N ALA A 110 3.09 5.96 -12.88
CA ALA A 110 4.01 5.30 -13.81
C ALA A 110 3.28 4.50 -14.91
N ILE A 111 2.05 4.04 -14.64
CA ILE A 111 1.23 3.27 -15.58
C ILE A 111 0.39 4.20 -16.50
N GLU A 112 0.17 5.45 -16.08
CA GLU A 112 -0.42 6.52 -16.90
C GLU A 112 0.54 7.09 -17.96
#